data_AF-A0AA41X0T8-F1
#
_entry.id   AF-A0AA41X0T8-F1
#
_cell.length_a   1.000
_cell.length_b   1.000
_cell.length_c   1.000
_cell.angle_alpha   90.00
_cell.angle_beta   90.00
_cell.angle_gamma   90.00
#
_symmetry.space_group_name_H-M   'P 1'
#
loop_
_entity.id
_entity.type
_entity.pdbx_description
1 polymer ?
#
loop_
_entity_poly.entity_id
_entity_poly.type
_entity_poly.pdbx_seq_one_letter_code
_entity_poly.pdbx_strand_id
1 'polypeptide(L)' 'LEDLGLEFDSACLDFHLNPKASASASTLQVREAAHTRSVNKWTNFSEQLSELKQYLSSHDIANLDEFKIV' A
#
# COMPACT_ATOMS: atom_id res chain seq x y z
N LEU A 1 0.51 5.36 -16.47
CA LEU A 1 0.88 6.60 -17.18
C LEU A 1 0.44 6.55 -18.63
N GLU A 2 0.43 5.36 -19.26
CA GLU A 2 -0.11 5.11 -20.60
C GLU A 2 -1.54 5.65 -20.79
N ASP A 3 -2.46 5.36 -19.86
CA ASP A 3 -3.84 5.91 -19.93
C ASP A 3 -3.91 7.45 -19.82
N LEU A 4 -2.85 8.06 -19.28
CA LEU A 4 -2.71 9.51 -19.15
C LEU A 4 -1.90 10.11 -20.31
N GLY A 5 -1.38 9.29 -21.23
CA GLY A 5 -0.50 9.72 -22.33
C GLY A 5 0.81 10.36 -21.86
N LEU A 6 1.27 10.04 -20.66
CA LEU A 6 2.48 10.61 -20.06
C LEU A 6 3.64 9.62 -20.12
N GLU A 7 4.83 10.15 -20.41
CA GLU A 7 6.08 9.41 -20.27
C GLU A 7 6.50 9.31 -18.80
N PHE A 8 7.21 8.24 -18.46
CA PHE A 8 7.74 8.03 -17.12
C PHE A 8 9.07 8.77 -16.92
N ASP A 9 9.24 9.46 -15.80
CA ASP A 9 10.51 10.06 -15.37
C ASP A 9 11.14 9.20 -14.27
N SER A 10 12.39 8.77 -14.46
CA SER A 10 13.14 7.98 -13.48
C SER A 10 13.26 8.67 -12.12
N ALA A 11 13.26 10.01 -12.07
CA ALA A 11 13.32 10.77 -10.83
C ALA A 11 12.10 10.49 -9.91
N CYS A 12 11.00 9.95 -10.44
CA CYS A 12 9.87 9.50 -9.64
C CYS A 12 10.21 8.37 -8.67
N LEU A 13 11.25 7.58 -8.93
CA LEU A 13 11.72 6.53 -8.02
C LEU A 13 12.51 7.11 -6.83
N ASP A 14 13.16 8.26 -7.04
CA ASP A 14 14.02 8.93 -6.06
C ASP A 14 13.29 10.04 -5.31
N PHE A 15 11.97 9.93 -5.14
CA PHE A 15 11.13 10.93 -4.46
C PHE A 15 11.63 11.30 -3.05
N HIS A 16 12.28 10.36 -2.36
CA HIS A 16 12.85 10.52 -1.04
C HIS A 16 14.04 11.50 -0.99
N LEU A 17 14.65 11.81 -2.14
CA LEU A 17 15.72 12.81 -2.27
C LEU A 17 15.18 14.25 -2.39
N ASN A 18 13.87 14.44 -2.54
CA ASN A 18 13.28 15.77 -2.70
C ASN A 18 13.37 16.58 -1.39
N PRO A 19 14.06 17.74 -1.38
CA PRO A 19 14.27 18.53 -0.17
C PRO A 19 13.03 19.29 0.31
N LYS A 20 11.97 19.39 -0.51
CA LYS A 20 10.74 20.11 -0.15
C LYS A 20 10.05 19.45 1.05
N ALA A 21 9.48 20.29 1.92
CA ALA A 21 8.72 19.82 3.07
C ALA A 21 7.45 19.09 2.62
N SER A 22 7.23 17.87 3.13
CA SER A 22 5.92 17.23 3.11
C SER A 22 5.26 17.56 4.44
N ALA A 23 4.06 18.14 4.42
CA ALA A 23 3.31 18.53 5.62
C ALA A 23 2.22 17.48 5.93
N SER A 24 2.57 16.19 5.91
CA SER A 24 1.62 15.10 6.14
C SER A 24 1.89 14.36 7.46
N ALA A 25 0.87 13.75 8.06
CA ALA A 25 1.04 12.90 9.26
C ALA A 25 1.98 11.69 9.01
N SER A 26 2.19 11.32 7.74
CA SER A 26 3.09 10.25 7.31
C SER A 26 4.46 10.76 6.83
N THR A 27 4.85 12.00 7.14
CA THR A 27 6.06 12.66 6.57
C THR A 27 7.34 11.84 6.67
N LEU A 28 7.56 11.15 7.80
CA LEU A 28 8.75 10.29 7.95
C LEU A 28 8.70 9.07 7.04
N GLN A 29 7.52 8.48 6.83
CA GLN A 29 7.33 7.32 5.96
C GLN A 29 7.44 7.70 4.48
N VAL A 30 6.88 8.86 4.10
CA VAL A 30 6.91 9.39 2.73
C VAL A 30 8.32 9.85 2.31
N ARG A 31 9.26 9.91 3.25
CA ARG A 31 10.67 10.27 2.98
C ARG A 31 11.62 9.08 3.00
N GLU A 32 11.11 7.87 3.15
CA GLU A 32 11.91 6.66 2.94
C GLU A 32 11.76 6.20 1.49
N ALA A 33 12.80 5.54 0.96
CA ALA A 33 12.68 4.84 -0.30
C ALA A 33 11.55 3.80 -0.24
N ALA A 34 10.97 3.46 -1.40
CA ALA A 34 9.92 2.45 -1.48
C ALA A 34 10.40 1.15 -0.82
N HIS A 35 9.64 0.68 0.19
CA HIS A 35 10.01 -0.46 1.02
C HIS A 35 8.82 -1.40 1.23
N THR A 36 9.10 -2.67 1.49
CA THR A 36 8.05 -3.69 1.75
C THR A 36 7.75 -3.88 3.23
N ARG A 37 8.37 -3.10 4.14
CA ARG A 37 8.27 -3.31 5.61
C ARG A 37 6.86 -3.28 6.18
N SER A 38 5.91 -2.67 5.47
CA SER A 38 4.51 -2.58 5.90
C SER A 38 3.56 -3.50 5.13
N VAL A 39 4.07 -4.25 4.14
CA VAL A 39 3.31 -5.26 3.42
C VAL A 39 2.95 -6.39 4.39
N ASN A 40 1.73 -6.91 4.28
CA ASN A 40 1.22 -8.03 5.08
C ASN A 40 1.23 -7.85 6.60
N LYS A 41 1.40 -6.64 7.15
CA LYS A 41 1.35 -6.42 8.61
C LYS A 41 0.05 -6.86 9.28
N TRP A 42 -1.05 -6.90 8.54
CA TRP A 42 -2.34 -7.34 9.02
C TRP A 42 -2.36 -8.83 9.41
N THR A 43 -1.45 -9.66 8.87
CA THR A 43 -1.41 -11.10 9.15
C THR A 43 -1.09 -11.40 10.61
N ASN A 44 -0.37 -10.51 11.29
CA ASN A 44 -0.12 -10.56 12.73
C ASN A 44 -1.42 -10.51 13.56
N PHE A 45 -2.51 -10.02 12.97
CA PHE A 45 -3.83 -9.91 13.57
C PHE A 45 -4.86 -10.81 12.88
N SER A 46 -4.40 -11.77 12.07
CA SER A 46 -5.29 -12.60 11.24
C SER A 46 -6.30 -13.40 12.06
N GLU A 47 -5.91 -13.88 13.24
CA GLU A 47 -6.81 -14.58 14.17
C GLU A 47 -7.94 -13.67 14.65
N GLN A 48 -7.61 -12.45 15.06
CA GLN A 48 -8.57 -11.45 15.54
C GLN A 48 -9.46 -10.93 14.41
N LEU A 49 -8.98 -10.96 13.17
CA LEU A 49 -9.73 -10.54 11.98
C LEU A 49 -10.57 -11.66 11.36
N SER A 50 -10.61 -12.85 11.96
CA SER A 50 -11.30 -14.02 11.41
C SER A 50 -12.81 -13.79 11.19
N GLU A 51 -13.49 -13.14 12.13
CA GLU A 51 -14.92 -12.81 11.99
C GLU A 51 -15.18 -11.82 10.85
N LEU A 52 -14.33 -10.80 10.72
CA LEU A 52 -14.41 -9.84 9.62
C LEU A 52 -14.19 -10.54 8.27
N LYS A 53 -13.22 -11.46 8.19
CA LYS A 53 -12.98 -12.27 7.00
C LYS A 53 -14.25 -13.05 6.60
N GLN A 54 -14.88 -13.73 7.55
CA GLN A 54 -16.12 -14.48 7.30
C GLN A 54 -17.27 -13.57 6.84
N TYR A 55 -17.42 -12.40 7.46
CA TYR A 55 -18.44 -11.42 7.09
C TYR A 55 -18.26 -10.95 5.64
N LEU A 56 -17.05 -10.56 5.26
CA LEU A 56 -16.75 -10.07 3.91
C LEU A 56 -16.95 -11.15 2.84
N SER A 57 -16.52 -12.39 3.12
CA SER A 57 -16.70 -13.52 2.21
C SER A 57 -18.16 -13.93 2.03
N SER A 58 -18.99 -13.83 3.08
CA SER A 58 -20.41 -14.20 3.01
C SER A 58 -21.28 -13.19 2.24
N HIS A 59 -20.81 -11.97 2.08
CA HIS A 59 -21.53 -10.89 1.39
C HIS A 59 -20.96 -10.57 0.00
N ASP A 60 -19.99 -11.36 -0.48
CA ASP A 60 -19.32 -11.17 -1.78
C ASP A 60 -18.68 -9.78 -1.95
N ILE A 61 -18.27 -9.16 -0.83
CA ILE A 61 -17.69 -7.81 -0.79
C ILE A 61 -16.20 -7.85 -1.15
N ALA A 62 -15.57 -9.02 -1.04
CA ALA A 62 -14.18 -9.23 -1.42
C ALA A 62 -13.90 -10.71 -1.75
N ASN A 63 -13.29 -10.98 -2.91
CA ASN A 63 -12.65 -12.26 -3.17
C ASN A 63 -11.32 -12.32 -2.41
N LEU A 64 -11.39 -12.79 -1.16
CA LEU A 64 -10.23 -12.83 -0.25
C LEU A 64 -9.21 -13.91 -0.60
N ASP A 65 -9.48 -14.76 -1.60
CA ASP A 65 -8.52 -15.74 -2.12
C ASP A 65 -7.49 -15.11 -3.07
N GLU A 66 -7.77 -13.90 -3.58
CA GLU A 66 -6.90 -13.18 -4.51
C GLU A 66 -5.98 -12.14 -3.83
N PHE A 67 -6.09 -11.96 -2.51
CA PHE A 67 -5.23 -11.05 -1.73
C PHE A 67 -3.80 -11.60 -1.51
N LYS A 68 -3.19 -12.15 -2.55
CA LYS A 68 -1.73 -12.29 -2.65
C LYS A 68 -1.17 -11.02 -3.28
N ILE A 69 -1.20 -9.93 -2.53
CA ILE A 69 -0.42 -8.74 -2.88
C ILE A 69 1.02 -9.03 -2.41
N VAL A 70 1.87 -9.37 -3.40
CA VAL A 70 3.35 -9.38 -3.42
C VAL A 70 4.07 -9.83 -2.14
#